data_AF-A0A2E1A5D3-F1
#
_entry.id   AF-A0A2E1A5D3-F1
#
_cell.length_a   1.000
_cell.length_b   1.000
_cell.length_c   1.000
_cell.angle_alpha   90.00
_cell.angle_beta   90.00
_cell.angle_gamma   90.00
#
_symmetry.space_group_name_H-M   'P 1'
#
loop_
_entity.id
_entity.type
_entity.pdbx_description
1 polymer ?
#
loop_
_entity_poly.entity_id
_entity_poly.type
_entity_poly.pdbx_seq_one_letter_code
_entity_poly.pdbx_strand_id
1 'polypeptide(L)' 'MSTSAASPSVLALSGGIGGAKLALGLTEAMPPEKLLIVGNTGDDFEHFGLHVSPDLDTLMYTLSGKADPEKGWGLAS' A
#
# COMPACT_ATOMS: atom_id res chain seq x y z
N MET A 1 -15.81 23.16 17.42
CA MET A 1 -16.13 21.73 17.61
C MET A 1 -14.87 20.95 17.29
N SER A 2 -14.29 20.28 18.29
CA SER A 2 -13.08 19.45 18.10
C SER A 2 -13.53 18.10 17.55
N THR A 3 -13.39 17.89 16.25
CA THR A 3 -13.48 16.53 15.69
C THR A 3 -12.20 15.83 16.12
N SER A 4 -12.25 15.05 17.21
CA SER A 4 -11.24 14.02 17.42
C SER A 4 -11.27 13.16 16.16
N ALA A 5 -10.21 13.20 15.35
CA ALA A 5 -10.10 12.29 14.22
C ALA A 5 -10.26 10.88 14.80
N ALA A 6 -11.30 10.16 14.38
CA ALA A 6 -11.54 8.82 14.88
C ALA A 6 -10.31 7.97 14.54
N SER A 7 -9.76 7.26 15.53
CA SER A 7 -8.68 6.33 15.27
C SER A 7 -9.16 5.25 14.30
N PRO A 8 -8.32 4.79 13.36
CA PRO A 8 -8.70 3.76 12.41
C PRO A 8 -9.17 2.51 13.16
N SER A 9 -10.31 1.97 12.77
CA SER A 9 -10.89 0.77 13.38
C SER A 9 -10.26 -0.52 12.86
N VAL A 10 -9.57 -0.46 11.72
CA VAL A 10 -8.91 -1.59 11.06
C VAL A 10 -7.47 -1.21 10.73
N LEU A 11 -6.55 -2.09 11.12
CA LEU A 11 -5.14 -2.02 10.73
C LEU A 11 -4.80 -3.24 9.88
N ALA A 12 -4.26 -3.01 8.68
CA ALA A 12 -3.78 -4.05 7.78
C ALA A 12 -2.26 -4.00 7.70
N LEU A 13 -1.59 -5.09 8.06
CA LEU A 13 -0.18 -5.31 7.74
C LEU A 13 -0.09 -5.79 6.29
N SER A 14 0.76 -5.17 5.49
CA SER A 14 0.86 -5.43 4.06
C SER A 14 2.30 -5.65 3.62
N GLY A 15 2.51 -6.67 2.80
CA GLY A 15 3.77 -6.96 2.12
C GLY A 15 3.52 -7.68 0.80
N GLY A 16 4.37 -7.43 -0.19
CA GLY A 16 4.26 -7.92 -1.55
C GLY A 16 2.96 -7.54 -2.28
N ILE A 17 2.79 -8.17 -3.45
CA ILE A 17 1.62 -7.97 -4.32
C ILE A 17 0.32 -8.43 -3.66
N GLY A 18 0.37 -9.53 -2.89
CA GLY A 18 -0.81 -10.06 -2.18
C GLY A 18 -1.33 -9.08 -1.14
N GLY A 19 -0.44 -8.48 -0.34
CA GLY A 19 -0.80 -7.44 0.62
C GLY A 19 -1.40 -6.21 -0.06
N ALA A 20 -0.81 -5.76 -1.15
CA ALA A 20 -1.33 -4.62 -1.90
C ALA A 20 -2.73 -4.87 -2.50
N LYS A 21 -3.01 -6.08 -3.01
CA LYS A 21 -4.35 -6.46 -3.51
C LYS A 21 -5.39 -6.54 -2.40
N LEU A 22 -5.02 -7.05 -1.23
CA LEU A 22 -5.89 -7.02 -0.05
C LEU A 22 -6.18 -5.58 0.38
N ALA A 23 -5.14 -4.74 0.43
CA ALA A 23 -5.28 -3.32 0.77
C ALA A 23 -6.24 -2.60 -0.20
N LEU A 24 -6.13 -2.86 -1.51
CA LEU A 24 -7.04 -2.31 -2.51
C LEU A 24 -8.51 -2.70 -2.21
N GLY A 25 -8.78 -3.98 -1.99
CA GLY A 25 -10.12 -4.43 -1.62
C GLY A 25 -10.64 -3.82 -0.31
N LEU A 26 -9.77 -3.62 0.68
CA LEU A 26 -10.13 -2.94 1.92
C LEU A 26 -10.47 -1.46 1.69
N THR A 27 -9.73 -0.75 0.83
CA THR A 27 -10.03 0.65 0.49
C THR A 27 -11.37 0.81 -0.26
N GLU A 28 -11.81 -0.22 -0.98
CA GLU A 28 -13.12 -0.25 -1.64
C GLU A 28 -14.26 -0.63 -0.67
N ALA A 29 -13.95 -1.43 0.36
CA ALA A 29 -14.93 -1.97 1.29
C ALA A 29 -15.26 -1.05 2.49
N MET A 30 -14.44 -0.04 2.78
CA MET A 30 -14.68 0.86 3.92
C MET A 30 -14.15 2.29 3.68
N PRO A 31 -14.67 3.29 4.43
CA PRO A 31 -14.17 4.66 4.37
C PRO A 31 -12.67 4.75 4.72
N PRO A 32 -11.89 5.60 4.05
CA PRO A 32 -10.44 5.74 4.30
C PRO A 32 -10.10 6.05 5.76
N GLU A 33 -10.95 6.77 6.48
CA GLU A 33 -10.72 7.15 7.88
C GLU A 33 -10.74 5.96 8.83
N LYS A 34 -11.29 4.81 8.39
CA LYS A 34 -11.38 3.58 9.18
C LYS A 34 -10.22 2.62 8.96
N LEU A 35 -9.39 2.85 7.95
CA LEU A 35 -8.35 1.93 7.51
C LEU A 35 -6.96 2.54 7.65
N LEU A 36 -6.07 1.83 8.34
CA LEU A 36 -4.64 2.11 8.35
C LEU A 36 -3.90 0.93 7.73
N ILE A 37 -3.05 1.19 6.73
CA ILE A 37 -2.20 0.19 6.10
C ILE A 37 -0.76 0.43 6.55
N VAL A 38 -0.11 -0.62 7.06
CA VAL A 38 1.30 -0.59 7.46
C VAL A 38 2.08 -1.50 6.53
N GLY A 39 3.00 -0.91 5.76
CA GLY A 39 3.83 -1.63 4.80
C GLY A 39 5.05 -2.28 5.46
N ASN A 40 5.42 -3.45 4.96
CA ASN A 40 6.69 -4.12 5.27
C ASN A 40 7.88 -3.30 4.72
N THR A 41 8.95 -3.24 5.49
CA THR A 41 10.24 -2.64 5.10
C THR A 41 11.39 -3.65 5.19
N GLY A 42 11.10 -4.93 5.43
CA GLY A 42 12.11 -5.99 5.55
C GLY A 42 12.87 -6.25 4.25
N ASP A 43 12.28 -5.84 3.13
CA ASP A 43 12.80 -6.03 1.78
C ASP A 43 13.35 -4.71 1.21
N ASP A 44 13.50 -3.67 2.03
CA ASP A 44 14.12 -2.41 1.63
C ASP A 44 15.63 -2.59 1.41
N PHE A 45 16.17 -1.97 0.37
CA PHE A 45 17.58 -2.07 0.02
C PHE A 45 18.09 -0.84 -0.73
N GLU A 46 19.41 -0.75 -0.86
CA GLU A 46 20.05 0.21 -1.76
C GLU A 46 20.44 -0.45 -3.08
N HIS A 47 20.09 0.18 -4.18
CA HIS A 47 20.46 -0.23 -5.54
C HIS A 47 20.99 0.97 -6.31
N PHE A 48 22.21 0.85 -6.86
CA PHE A 48 22.88 1.96 -7.56
C PHE A 48 22.97 3.27 -6.76
N GLY A 49 23.08 3.18 -5.43
CA GLY A 49 23.12 4.35 -4.53
C GLY A 49 21.77 5.03 -4.30
N LEU A 50 20.67 4.37 -4.69
CA LEU A 50 19.29 4.80 -4.45
C LEU A 50 18.59 3.84 -3.49
N HIS A 51 17.74 4.37 -2.61
CA HIS A 51 16.89 3.54 -1.77
C HIS A 51 15.70 3.00 -2.56
N VAL A 52 15.40 1.71 -2.34
CA VAL A 52 14.29 0.99 -2.94
C VAL A 52 13.49 0.34 -1.82
N SER A 53 12.18 0.57 -1.80
CA SER A 53 11.25 -0.01 -0.83
C SER A 53 10.14 -0.79 -1.57
N PRO A 54 10.39 -2.05 -1.97
CA PRO A 54 9.55 -2.77 -2.94
C PRO A 54 8.07 -2.88 -2.54
N ASP A 55 7.81 -3.12 -1.26
CA ASP A 55 6.45 -3.35 -0.75
C ASP A 55 5.66 -2.05 -0.64
N LEU A 56 6.32 -0.95 -0.24
CA LEU A 56 5.72 0.39 -0.24
C LEU A 56 5.45 0.88 -1.65
N ASP A 57 6.38 0.66 -2.59
CA ASP A 57 6.19 0.99 -4.00
C ASP A 57 5.03 0.19 -4.60
N THR A 58 4.95 -1.10 -4.30
CA THR A 58 3.85 -1.97 -4.76
C THR A 58 2.49 -1.51 -4.23
N LEU A 59 2.41 -1.13 -2.95
CA LEU A 59 1.23 -0.50 -2.35
C LEU A 59 0.87 0.80 -3.09
N MET A 60 1.84 1.68 -3.29
CA MET A 60 1.66 2.97 -3.94
C MET A 60 1.13 2.80 -5.37
N TYR A 61 1.76 1.94 -6.18
CA TYR A 61 1.32 1.70 -7.55
C TYR A 61 -0.08 1.09 -7.59
N THR A 62 -0.37 0.11 -6.73
CA THR A 62 -1.67 -0.56 -6.70
C THR A 62 -2.78 0.41 -6.29
N LEU A 63 -2.62 1.13 -5.19
CA LEU A 63 -3.65 2.03 -4.65
C LEU A 63 -3.82 3.32 -5.45
N SER A 64 -2.79 3.74 -6.20
CA SER A 64 -2.91 4.86 -7.15
C SER A 64 -3.51 4.47 -8.51
N GLY A 65 -3.83 3.18 -8.72
CA GLY A 65 -4.30 2.68 -10.01
C GLY A 65 -3.23 2.68 -11.11
N LYS A 66 -1.95 2.72 -10.74
CA LYS A 66 -0.80 2.77 -11.65
C LYS A 66 -0.02 1.45 -11.74
N ALA A 67 -0.45 0.40 -11.03
CA ALA A 67 0.14 -0.92 -11.15
C ALA A 67 -0.09 -1.47 -12.57
N ASP A 68 0.90 -2.18 -13.12
CA ASP A 68 0.81 -2.83 -14.42
C ASP A 68 -0.05 -4.12 -14.33
N PRO A 69 -1.26 -4.14 -14.94
CA PRO A 69 -2.16 -5.28 -14.83
C PRO A 69 -1.74 -6.45 -15.75
N GLU A 70 -0.99 -6.19 -16.82
CA GLU A 70 -0.54 -7.22 -17.75
C GLU A 70 0.63 -8.00 -17.17
N LYS A 71 1.61 -7.30 -16.60
CA LYS A 71 2.72 -7.94 -15.87
C LYS A 71 2.28 -8.49 -14.51
N GLY A 72 1.27 -7.86 -13.91
CA GLY A 72 0.78 -8.19 -12.57
C GLY A 72 1.65 -7.65 -11.42
N TRP A 73 2.67 -6.85 -11.73
CA TRP A 73 3.59 -6.20 -10.78
C TRP A 73 4.27 -4.98 -11.42
N GLY A 74 4.78 -4.08 -10.59
CA GLY A 74 5.49 -2.87 -11.04
C GLY A 74 4.57 -1.76 -11.55
N LEU A 75 5.18 -0.66 -11.98
CA LEU A 75 4.50 0.52 -12.52
C LEU A 75 4.16 0.32 -14.00
N ALA A 76 2.93 0.66 -14.39
CA ALA A 76 2.51 0.70 -15.78
C ALA A 76 3.29 1.78 -16.57
N SER A 77 3.69 1.46 -17.80
CA SER A 77 4.38 2.36 -18.72
C SER A 77 3.44 3.28 -19.49
#